data_AF-A0A9D8KXG9-F1
#
_entry.id   AF-A0A9D8KXG9-F1
#
_cell.length_a   1.000
_cell.length_b   1.000
_cell.length_c   1.000
_cell.angle_alpha   90.00
_cell.angle_beta   90.00
_cell.angle_gamma   90.00
#
_symmetry.space_group_name_H-M   'P 1'
#
loop_
_entity.id
_entity.type
_entity.pdbx_description
1 polymer ?
#
loop_
_entity_poly.entity_id
_entity_poly.type
_entity_poly.pdbx_seq_one_letter_code
_entity_poly.pdbx_strand_id
1 'polypeptide(L)'
;MSRLTSACLAAGLISASLSGAVMAADEGQDTYAWLEDVTGDKPLAWVKEQNAKAEARLAQSPQFKEMEAGIRAVLDSDAKIPGVEKIGDYYYNFWKDKQHERGVWRRTTLVEYRKAEPLWET
;
A
#
# COMPACT_ATOMS: atom_id res chain seq x y z
N MET A 1 -29.38 -82.28 -12.18
CA MET A 1 -29.71 -82.51 -13.62
C MET A 1 -29.69 -81.15 -14.30
N SER A 2 -28.53 -80.75 -14.85
CA SER A 2 -28.20 -80.78 -16.30
C SER A 2 -28.68 -79.48 -16.98
N ARG A 3 -27.82 -78.46 -17.21
CA ARG A 3 -26.95 -78.22 -18.41
C ARG A 3 -27.83 -77.90 -19.65
N LEU A 4 -27.69 -76.81 -20.44
CA LEU A 4 -26.51 -76.24 -21.13
C LEU A 4 -26.81 -74.84 -21.72
N THR A 5 -25.87 -73.91 -21.52
CA THR A 5 -25.23 -72.96 -22.48
C THR A 5 -25.89 -72.62 -23.82
N SER A 6 -25.90 -71.32 -24.15
CA SER A 6 -25.47 -70.87 -25.48
C SER A 6 -24.85 -69.47 -25.40
N ALA A 7 -23.60 -69.38 -25.82
CA ALA A 7 -22.79 -68.18 -25.90
C ALA A 7 -23.00 -67.48 -27.25
N CYS A 8 -23.04 -66.16 -27.26
CA CYS A 8 -22.79 -65.35 -28.44
C CYS A 8 -21.85 -64.21 -28.05
N LEU A 9 -20.56 -64.38 -28.33
CA LEU A 9 -19.62 -63.28 -28.51
C LEU A 9 -19.82 -62.75 -29.94
N ALA A 10 -20.07 -61.45 -30.07
CA ALA A 10 -19.73 -60.69 -31.27
C ALA A 10 -19.25 -59.30 -30.84
N ALA A 11 -17.99 -59.04 -31.16
CA ALA A 11 -17.29 -57.78 -30.96
C ALA A 11 -17.79 -56.69 -31.92
N GLY A 12 -17.76 -55.42 -31.50
CA GLY A 12 -18.09 -54.29 -32.38
C GLY A 12 -17.95 -52.92 -31.74
N LEU A 13 -16.71 -52.41 -31.73
CA LEU A 13 -16.29 -51.02 -32.01
C LEU A 13 -17.06 -49.82 -31.40
N ILE A 14 -16.39 -49.19 -30.43
CA ILE A 14 -16.10 -47.74 -30.31
C ILE A 14 -17.20 -46.77 -30.78
N SER A 15 -17.83 -46.10 -29.81
CA SER A 15 -18.19 -44.69 -29.95
C SER A 15 -17.71 -43.97 -28.69
N ALA A 16 -16.47 -43.50 -28.77
CA ALA A 16 -15.96 -42.47 -27.88
C ALA A 16 -16.66 -41.15 -28.25
N SER A 17 -17.40 -40.55 -27.32
CA SER A 17 -17.63 -39.11 -27.37
C SER A 17 -18.01 -38.53 -26.01
N LEU A 18 -17.15 -37.61 -25.58
CA LEU A 18 -17.36 -36.49 -24.69
C LEU A 18 -17.88 -36.79 -23.27
N SER A 19 -16.96 -37.25 -22.44
CA SER A 19 -16.81 -36.63 -21.12
C SER A 19 -15.33 -36.39 -20.87
N GLY A 20 -14.77 -35.51 -21.70
CA GLY A 20 -13.83 -34.54 -21.16
C GLY A 20 -14.62 -33.70 -20.16
N ALA A 21 -14.83 -34.24 -18.96
CA ALA A 21 -14.87 -33.38 -17.81
C ALA A 21 -13.57 -32.61 -17.92
N VAL A 22 -13.71 -31.35 -18.36
CA VAL A 22 -12.72 -30.34 -18.10
C VAL A 22 -12.57 -30.43 -16.59
N MET A 23 -11.57 -31.18 -16.15
CA MET A 23 -10.94 -30.94 -14.87
C MET A 23 -10.36 -29.56 -15.07
N ALA A 24 -11.22 -28.55 -14.96
CA ALA A 24 -10.79 -27.24 -14.54
C ALA A 24 -10.10 -27.58 -13.22
N ALA A 25 -8.78 -27.65 -13.30
CA ALA A 25 -7.96 -27.41 -12.14
C ALA A 25 -8.59 -26.20 -11.44
N ASP A 26 -8.64 -26.26 -10.12
CA ASP A 26 -8.92 -25.10 -9.26
C ASP A 26 -7.79 -24.08 -9.50
N GLU A 27 -7.76 -23.48 -10.68
CA GLU A 27 -6.88 -22.40 -11.05
C GLU A 27 -7.53 -21.13 -10.50
N GLY A 28 -7.06 -20.72 -9.33
CA GLY A 28 -6.97 -19.31 -9.01
C GLY A 28 -8.16 -18.71 -8.27
N GLN A 29 -8.73 -19.38 -7.26
CA GLN A 29 -9.40 -18.60 -6.20
C GLN A 29 -8.34 -17.90 -5.34
N ASP A 30 -8.18 -16.59 -5.57
CA ASP A 30 -7.35 -15.76 -4.71
C ASP A 30 -7.95 -15.70 -3.30
N THR A 31 -7.28 -16.40 -2.37
CA THR A 31 -7.65 -16.48 -0.95
C THR A 31 -7.67 -15.11 -0.28
N TYR A 32 -6.96 -14.13 -0.85
CA TYR A 32 -6.81 -12.78 -0.33
C TYR A 32 -7.58 -11.71 -1.11
N ALA A 33 -8.42 -12.08 -2.09
CA ALA A 33 -9.23 -11.14 -2.87
C ALA A 33 -10.06 -10.18 -1.98
N TRP A 34 -10.44 -10.62 -0.77
CA TRP A 34 -11.16 -9.78 0.19
C TRP A 34 -10.34 -8.57 0.69
N LEU A 35 -9.01 -8.58 0.60
CA LEU A 35 -8.14 -7.43 0.93
C LEU A 35 -8.25 -6.29 -0.10
N GLU A 36 -8.83 -6.53 -1.27
CA GLU A 36 -8.99 -5.52 -2.33
C GLU A 36 -10.02 -4.45 -1.97
N ASP A 37 -10.96 -4.73 -1.06
CA ASP A 37 -11.85 -3.71 -0.49
C ASP A 37 -11.08 -2.87 0.54
N VAL A 38 -10.28 -1.91 0.04
CA VAL A 38 -9.40 -1.06 0.86
C VAL A 38 -10.13 -0.19 1.89
N THR A 39 -11.44 -0.08 1.80
CA THR A 39 -12.29 0.64 2.75
C THR A 39 -13.11 -0.27 3.67
N GLY A 40 -13.11 -1.57 3.41
CA GLY A 40 -13.93 -2.54 4.13
C GLY A 40 -13.45 -2.79 5.55
N ASP A 41 -14.41 -3.02 6.45
CA ASP A 41 -14.13 -3.27 7.88
C ASP A 41 -13.21 -4.48 8.09
N LYS A 42 -13.40 -5.56 7.31
CA LYS A 42 -12.61 -6.79 7.43
C LYS A 42 -11.14 -6.56 7.03
N PRO A 43 -10.80 -6.00 5.84
CA PRO A 43 -9.44 -5.59 5.51
C PRO A 43 -8.80 -4.64 6.50
N LEU A 44 -9.53 -3.60 6.93
CA LEU A 44 -9.00 -2.62 7.87
C LEU A 44 -8.72 -3.23 9.25
N ALA A 45 -9.55 -4.15 9.73
CA ALA A 45 -9.28 -4.89 10.96
C ALA A 45 -8.02 -5.75 10.85
N TRP A 46 -7.85 -6.46 9.73
CA TRP A 46 -6.66 -7.26 9.48
C TRP A 46 -5.39 -6.41 9.39
N VAL A 47 -5.42 -5.28 8.66
CA VAL A 47 -4.29 -4.34 8.56
C VAL A 47 -3.90 -3.82 9.94
N LYS A 48 -4.86 -3.44 10.79
CA LYS A 48 -4.58 -3.02 12.18
C LYS A 48 -3.83 -4.10 12.96
N GLU A 49 -4.23 -5.37 12.84
CA GLU A 49 -3.55 -6.49 13.50
C GLU A 49 -2.12 -6.67 12.97
N GLN A 50 -1.91 -6.60 11.66
CA GLN A 50 -0.58 -6.73 11.07
C GLN A 50 0.34 -5.56 11.45
N ASN A 51 -0.19 -4.33 11.45
CA ASN A 51 0.55 -3.15 11.87
C ASN A 51 0.99 -3.27 13.33
N ALA A 52 0.09 -3.68 14.23
CA ALA A 52 0.44 -3.88 15.64
C ALA A 52 1.57 -4.92 15.82
N LYS A 53 1.55 -6.03 15.06
CA LYS A 53 2.65 -7.01 15.06
C LYS A 53 3.96 -6.42 14.55
N ALA A 54 3.91 -5.63 13.48
CA ALA A 54 5.08 -4.97 12.90
C ALA A 54 5.68 -3.94 13.87
N GLU A 55 4.85 -3.08 14.45
CA GLU A 55 5.25 -2.06 15.42
C GLU A 55 5.83 -2.68 16.70
N ALA A 56 5.22 -3.73 17.23
CA ALA A 56 5.74 -4.47 18.38
C ALA A 56 7.12 -5.09 18.09
N ARG A 57 7.37 -5.51 16.85
CA ARG A 57 8.67 -6.08 16.45
C ARG A 57 9.73 -5.02 16.18
N LEU A 58 9.36 -3.90 15.54
CA LEU A 58 10.32 -2.96 14.95
C LEU A 58 10.51 -1.68 15.77
N ALA A 59 9.48 -1.20 16.46
CA ALA A 59 9.45 0.14 17.04
C ALA A 59 9.70 0.18 18.56
N GLN A 60 9.99 -0.95 19.21
CA GLN A 60 10.14 -1.04 20.66
C GLN A 60 11.56 -0.75 21.17
N SER A 61 12.56 -0.72 20.27
CA SER A 61 13.95 -0.57 20.67
C SER A 61 14.30 0.87 21.03
N PRO A 62 15.24 1.11 21.96
CA PRO A 62 15.78 2.45 22.21
C PRO A 62 16.37 3.09 20.96
N GLN A 63 17.02 2.30 20.10
CA GLN A 63 17.61 2.75 18.84
C GLN A 63 16.56 3.29 17.87
N PHE A 64 15.37 2.68 17.83
CA PHE A 64 14.26 3.20 17.03
C PHE A 64 13.84 4.59 17.51
N LYS A 65 13.70 4.78 18.83
CA LYS A 65 13.32 6.08 19.42
C LYS A 65 14.36 7.16 19.17
N GLU A 66 15.64 6.81 19.26
CA GLU A 66 16.74 7.73 18.94
C GLU A 66 16.71 8.15 17.47
N MET A 67 16.51 7.18 16.56
CA MET A 67 16.38 7.43 15.13
C MET A 67 15.17 8.32 14.82
N GLU A 68 14.00 8.02 15.39
CA GLU A 68 12.80 8.84 15.21
C GLU A 68 13.04 10.28 15.69
N ALA A 69 13.63 10.45 16.86
CA ALA A 69 13.94 11.77 17.42
C ALA A 69 14.92 12.55 16.52
N GLY A 70 15.96 11.89 16.01
CA GLY A 70 16.92 12.51 15.08
C GLY A 70 16.28 12.93 13.76
N ILE A 71 15.43 12.09 13.17
CA ILE A 71 14.69 12.41 11.95
C ILE A 71 13.74 13.60 12.19
N ARG A 72 12.99 13.59 13.29
CA ARG A 72 12.10 14.71 13.65
C ARG A 72 12.87 16.00 13.90
N ALA A 73 14.02 15.94 14.56
CA ALA A 73 14.86 17.13 14.77
C ALA A 73 15.25 17.82 13.45
N VAL A 74 15.34 17.08 12.34
CA VAL A 74 15.59 17.66 11.01
C VAL A 74 14.30 18.07 10.32
N LEU A 75 13.30 17.17 10.26
CA LEU A 75 12.06 17.41 9.51
C LEU A 75 11.18 18.50 10.13
N ASP A 76 11.19 18.62 11.45
CA ASP A 76 10.38 19.57 12.21
C ASP A 76 11.13 20.88 12.48
N SER A 77 12.39 21.00 12.07
CA SER A 77 13.22 22.19 12.28
C SER A 77 12.69 23.40 11.53
N ASP A 78 12.70 24.55 12.19
CA ASP A 78 12.47 25.88 11.61
C ASP A 78 13.70 26.45 10.88
N ALA A 79 14.89 25.91 11.13
CA ALA A 79 16.15 26.34 10.52
C ALA A 79 16.38 25.80 9.09
N LYS A 80 15.43 25.07 8.51
CA LYS A 80 15.55 24.56 7.13
C LYS A 80 15.55 25.71 6.13
N ILE A 81 16.32 25.55 5.05
CA ILE A 81 16.35 26.53 3.97
C ILE A 81 15.04 26.44 3.17
N PRO A 82 14.25 27.52 3.08
CA PRO A 82 13.03 27.52 2.28
C PRO A 82 13.37 27.63 0.78
N GLY A 83 13.31 26.51 0.07
CA GLY A 83 13.39 26.51 -1.40
C GLY A 83 12.22 27.30 -2.00
N VAL A 84 12.52 28.29 -2.85
CA VAL A 84 11.53 29.19 -3.44
C VAL A 84 11.49 29.13 -4.95
N GLU A 85 10.30 29.33 -5.50
CA GLU A 85 10.08 29.59 -6.92
C GLU A 85 9.64 31.05 -7.12
N LYS A 86 10.25 31.75 -8.09
CA LYS A 86 9.88 33.13 -8.41
C LYS A 86 8.74 33.14 -9.43
N ILE A 87 7.62 33.76 -9.07
CA ILE A 87 6.46 33.95 -9.96
C ILE A 87 6.02 35.41 -9.84
N GLY A 88 6.14 36.17 -10.93
CA GLY A 88 5.93 37.62 -10.90
C GLY A 88 6.89 38.29 -9.91
N ASP A 89 6.35 39.11 -9.02
CA ASP A 89 7.12 39.86 -8.00
C ASP A 89 7.36 39.08 -6.70
N TYR A 90 6.78 37.87 -6.58
CA TYR A 90 6.80 37.08 -5.36
C TYR A 90 7.62 35.80 -5.48
N TYR A 91 8.04 35.30 -4.32
CA TYR A 91 8.79 34.07 -4.10
C TYR A 91 7.93 33.14 -3.28
N TYR A 92 7.56 32.00 -3.87
CA TYR A 92 6.61 31.05 -3.30
C TYR A 92 7.35 29.87 -2.69
N ASN A 93 6.87 29.41 -1.54
CA ASN A 93 7.42 28.28 -0.83
C ASN A 93 6.26 27.44 -0.26
N PHE A 94 6.40 26.11 -0.34
CA PHE A 94 5.58 25.19 0.42
C PHE A 94 6.37 24.74 1.64
N TRP A 95 5.84 25.00 2.83
CA TRP A 95 6.53 24.80 4.09
C TRP A 95 5.84 23.74 4.94
N LYS A 96 6.61 22.84 5.53
CA LYS A 96 6.14 21.87 6.52
C LYS A 96 7.02 21.99 7.75
N ASP A 97 6.43 21.86 8.92
CA ASP A 97 7.11 21.84 10.21
C ASP A 97 6.24 21.08 11.23
N LYS A 98 6.62 21.14 12.51
CA LYS A 98 5.87 20.50 13.60
C LYS A 98 4.43 20.99 13.71
N GLN A 99 4.16 22.25 13.38
CA GLN A 99 2.84 22.86 13.48
C GLN A 99 2.02 22.68 12.20
N HIS A 100 2.69 22.50 11.06
CA HIS A 100 2.10 22.37 9.72
C HIS A 100 2.52 21.04 9.07
N GLU A 101 2.07 19.91 9.63
CA GLU A 101 2.41 18.57 9.13
C GLU A 101 1.96 18.37 7.67
N ARG A 102 0.76 18.89 7.33
CA ARG A 102 0.20 18.88 5.97
C ARG A 102 0.76 19.99 5.08
N GLY A 103 1.51 20.91 5.68
CA GLY A 103 2.15 22.05 5.05
C GLY A 103 1.27 23.28 4.88
N VAL A 104 1.95 24.40 4.63
CA VAL A 104 1.38 25.72 4.35
C VAL A 104 2.00 26.25 3.07
N TRP A 105 1.16 26.73 2.16
CA TRP A 105 1.63 27.47 0.99
C TRP A 105 1.80 28.92 1.38
N ARG A 106 2.96 29.49 1.10
CA ARG A 106 3.31 30.84 1.53
C ARG A 106 4.11 31.59 0.48
N ARG A 107 4.12 32.91 0.56
CA ARG A 107 4.88 33.79 -0.35
C ARG A 107 5.56 34.94 0.37
N THR A 108 6.58 35.49 -0.26
CA THR A 108 7.28 36.69 0.20
C THR A 108 7.88 37.47 -0.97
N THR A 109 8.46 38.64 -0.73
CA THR A 109 9.20 39.40 -1.75
C THR A 109 10.69 39.06 -1.74
N LEU A 110 11.44 39.42 -2.79
CA LEU A 110 12.90 39.21 -2.81
C LEU A 110 13.62 39.95 -1.68
N VAL A 111 13.13 41.14 -1.30
CA VAL A 111 13.73 41.96 -0.24
C VAL A 111 13.59 41.25 1.10
N GLU A 112 12.40 40.73 1.40
CA GLU A 112 12.17 39.95 2.62
C GLU A 112 12.94 38.62 2.59
N TYR A 113 12.94 37.90 1.48
CA TYR A 113 13.60 36.59 1.34
C TYR A 113 15.11 36.63 1.62
N ARG A 114 15.77 37.78 1.45
CA ARG A 114 17.20 37.96 1.73
C ARG A 114 17.53 38.16 3.22
N LYS A 115 16.52 38.33 4.07
CA LYS A 115 16.71 38.43 5.53
C LYS A 115 16.90 37.05 6.14
N ALA A 116 17.52 37.00 7.32
CA ALA A 116 17.61 35.76 8.10
C ALA A 116 16.22 35.19 8.45
N GLU A 117 15.27 36.09 8.74
CA GLU A 117 13.87 35.76 9.04
C GLU A 117 12.94 36.54 8.10
N PRO A 118 12.61 35.99 6.91
CA PRO A 118 11.69 36.63 5.97
C PRO A 118 10.27 36.69 6.53
N LEU A 119 9.56 37.79 6.28
CA LEU A 119 8.12 37.85 6.51
C LEU A 119 7.38 37.07 5.43
N TRP A 120 6.63 36.06 5.84
CA TRP A 120 5.82 35.22 4.95
C TRP A 120 4.33 35.57 5.06
N GLU A 121 3.66 35.65 3.92
CA GLU A 121 2.20 35.65 3.81
C GLU A 121 1.73 34.21 3.57
N THR A 122 0.76 33.74 4.36
CA THR A 122 0.23 32.35 4.37
C THR A 122 -1.26 32.32 4.07
#